data_AF-A0A0H3PD43-F1
#
_entry.id   AF-A0A0H3PD43-F1
#
_cell.length_a   1.000
_cell.length_b   1.000
_cell.length_c   1.000
_cell.angle_alpha   90.00
_cell.angle_beta   90.00
_cell.angle_gamma   90.00
#
_symmetry.space_group_name_H-M   'P 1'
#
loop_
_entity.id
_entity.type
_entity.pdbx_description
1 polymer ?
#
loop_
_entity_poly.entity_id
_entity_poly.type
_entity_poly.pdbx_seq_one_letter_code
_entity_poly.pdbx_strand_id
1 'polypeptide(L)' 'MNNLSQIRGQLGITQRQLANHIGWSQPRIANYETGLRSPSLSVAQKIVQALNTLGAKVCIEDVFPPQS' A
#
# COMPACT_ATOMS: atom_id res chain seq x y z
N MET A 1 5.60 -4.42 11.32
CA MET A 1 6.12 -4.00 9.99
C MET A 1 5.03 -4.28 8.94
N ASN A 2 4.95 -3.49 7.86
CA ASN A 2 4.03 -3.74 6.74
C ASN A 2 4.82 -4.10 5.47
N ASN A 3 4.17 -4.72 4.50
CA ASN A 3 4.79 -5.22 3.27
C ASN A 3 4.51 -4.32 2.06
N LEU A 4 3.92 -3.13 2.25
CA LEU A 4 3.49 -2.25 1.17
C LEU A 4 4.66 -1.87 0.24
N SER A 5 5.80 -1.46 0.81
CA SER A 5 6.98 -1.10 0.02
C SER A 5 7.52 -2.28 -0.80
N GLN A 6 7.54 -3.48 -0.21
CA GLN A 6 8.02 -4.70 -0.87
C GLN A 6 7.12 -5.07 -2.06
N ILE A 7 5.81 -5.13 -1.85
CA ILE A 7 4.83 -5.48 -2.89
C ILE A 7 4.87 -4.43 -4.01
N ARG A 8 4.95 -3.14 -3.65
CA ARG A 8 5.11 -2.05 -4.60
C ARG A 8 6.40 -2.21 -5.44
N GLY A 9 7.51 -2.61 -4.80
CA GLY A 9 8.78 -2.89 -5.45
C GLY A 9 8.71 -4.06 -6.44
N GLN A 10 7.99 -5.13 -6.09
CA GLN A 10 7.76 -6.28 -6.97
C GLN A 10 6.95 -5.90 -8.23
N LEU A 11 6.04 -4.93 -8.11
CA LEU A 11 5.31 -4.36 -9.24
C LEU A 11 6.14 -3.37 -10.09
N GLY A 12 7.34 -3.00 -9.65
CA GLY A 12 8.18 -2.02 -10.35
C GLY A 12 7.61 -0.59 -10.35
N ILE A 13 6.68 -0.26 -9.44
CA ILE A 13 6.06 1.06 -9.38
C ILE A 13 6.64 1.92 -8.24
N THR A 14 6.62 3.23 -8.42
CA THR A 14 7.04 4.22 -7.42
C THR A 14 5.90 4.57 -6.45
N GLN A 15 6.25 5.13 -5.29
CA GLN A 15 5.25 5.66 -4.34
C GLN A 15 4.33 6.70 -4.98
N ARG A 16 4.86 7.52 -5.90
CA ARG A 16 4.08 8.54 -6.62
C ARG A 16 3.11 7.92 -7.63
N GLN A 17 3.50 6.85 -8.33
CA GLN A 17 2.57 6.13 -9.22
C GLN A 17 1.41 5.50 -8.44
N LEU A 18 1.70 4.85 -7.31
CA LEU A 18 0.65 4.31 -6.44
C LEU A 18 -0.26 5.43 -5.90
N ALA A 19 0.33 6.53 -5.43
CA ALA A 19 -0.43 7.66 -4.92
C ALA A 19 -1.35 8.25 -6.00
N ASN A 20 -0.83 8.48 -7.21
CA ASN A 20 -1.59 9.00 -8.34
C ASN A 20 -2.75 8.06 -8.71
N HIS A 21 -2.55 6.74 -8.68
CA HIS A 21 -3.60 5.77 -8.99
C HIS A 21 -4.78 5.83 -8.01
N ILE A 22 -4.53 6.16 -6.73
CA ILE A 22 -5.56 6.28 -5.68
C ILE A 22 -6.03 7.74 -5.49
N GLY A 23 -5.46 8.68 -6.25
CA GLY A 23 -5.75 10.11 -6.10
C GLY A 23 -5.23 10.72 -4.79
N TRP A 24 -4.10 10.23 -4.27
CA TRP A 24 -3.46 10.68 -3.04
C TRP A 24 -2.11 11.35 -3.30
N SER A 25 -1.55 11.97 -2.26
CA SER A 25 -0.20 12.53 -2.29
C SER A 25 0.85 11.44 -2.01
N GLN A 26 2.02 11.54 -2.64
CA GLN A 26 3.14 10.60 -2.42
C GLN A 26 3.56 10.50 -0.93
N PRO A 27 3.63 11.60 -0.13
CA PRO A 27 3.97 11.51 1.29
C PRO A 27 2.98 10.66 2.09
N ARG A 28 1.71 10.59 1.66
CA ARG A 28 0.72 9.73 2.32
C ARG A 28 1.07 8.25 2.19
N ILE A 29 1.52 7.82 1.02
CA ILE A 29 2.00 6.44 0.80
C ILE A 29 3.25 6.18 1.62
N ALA A 30 4.21 7.12 1.61
CA ALA A 30 5.43 6.99 2.39
C ALA A 30 5.15 6.81 3.90
N ASN A 31 4.20 7.58 4.46
CA ASN A 31 3.80 7.45 5.87
C ASN A 31 3.21 6.07 6.22
N TYR A 32 2.50 5.44 5.28
CA TYR A 32 2.01 4.08 5.48
C TYR A 32 3.15 3.07 5.39
N GLU A 33 4.05 3.21 4.40
CA GLU A 33 5.21 2.32 4.23
C GLU A 33 6.15 2.34 5.44
N THR A 34 6.41 3.52 6.02
CA THR A 34 7.26 3.65 7.21
C THR A 34 6.58 3.28 8.52
N GLY A 35 5.26 3.06 8.50
CA GLY A 35 4.45 2.82 9.70
C GLY A 35 4.22 4.06 10.55
N LEU A 36 4.58 5.27 10.08
CA LEU A 36 4.29 6.52 10.77
C LEU A 36 2.78 6.76 10.94
N ARG A 37 1.98 6.23 10.01
CA ARG A 37 0.52 6.17 10.14
C ARG A 37 0.04 4.75 9.93
N SER A 38 -0.89 4.31 10.78
CA SER A 38 -1.67 3.11 10.56
C SER A 38 -2.88 3.42 9.67
N PRO A 39 -3.07 2.71 8.55
CA PRO A 39 -4.26 2.87 7.73
C PRO A 39 -5.50 2.34 8.48
N SER A 40 -6.64 3.00 8.32
CA SER A 40 -7.94 2.39 8.68
C SER A 40 -8.26 1.24 7.73
N LEU A 41 -9.23 0.39 8.08
CA LEU A 41 -9.66 -0.72 7.22
C LEU A 41 -10.01 -0.26 5.79
N SER A 42 -10.76 0.84 5.67
CA SER A 42 -11.14 1.40 4.36
C SER A 42 -9.96 1.93 3.55
N VAL A 43 -8.93 2.46 4.23
CA VAL A 43 -7.68 2.89 3.59
C VAL A 43 -6.88 1.67 3.14
N ALA A 44 -6.75 0.65 3.98
CA ALA A 44 -6.07 -0.59 3.66
C ALA A 44 -6.69 -1.27 2.43
N GLN A 45 -8.03 -1.36 2.40
CA GLN A 45 -8.77 -1.88 1.24
C GLN A 45 -8.47 -1.12 -0.05
N LYS A 46 -8.45 0.22 0.00
CA LYS A 46 -8.11 1.04 -1.18
C LYS A 46 -6.69 0.78 -1.69
N ILE A 47 -5.74 0.64 -0.78
CA ILE A 47 -4.34 0.33 -1.14
C ILE A 47 -4.25 -1.05 -1.79
N VAL A 48 -4.86 -2.07 -1.18
CA VAL A 48 -4.89 -3.44 -1.72
C VAL A 48 -5.55 -3.48 -3.10
N GLN A 49 -6.70 -2.82 -3.26
CA GLN A 49 -7.40 -2.76 -4.54
C GLN A 49 -6.54 -2.10 -5.62
N ALA A 50 -5.83 -1.02 -5.30
CA ALA A 50 -4.94 -0.35 -6.22
C ALA A 50 -3.74 -1.23 -6.61
N LEU A 51 -3.10 -1.90 -5.65
CA LEU A 51 -2.02 -2.85 -5.93
C LEU A 51 -2.50 -3.97 -6.86
N ASN A 52 -3.69 -4.53 -6.58
CA ASN A 52 -4.26 -5.59 -7.40
C ASN A 52 -4.62 -5.11 -8.82
N THR A 53 -5.13 -3.89 -8.95
CA THR A 53 -5.40 -3.28 -10.26
C THR A 53 -4.12 -3.05 -11.06
N LEU A 54 -3.00 -2.80 -10.38
CA LEU A 54 -1.67 -2.63 -10.97
C LEU A 54 -0.94 -3.96 -11.21
N GLY A 55 -1.60 -5.10 -10.95
CA GLY A 55 -1.08 -6.44 -11.28
C GLY A 55 -0.64 -7.29 -10.09
N ALA A 56 -0.81 -6.82 -8.84
CA ALA A 56 -0.59 -7.68 -7.68
C ALA A 56 -1.76 -8.67 -7.50
N LYS A 57 -1.51 -9.70 -6.68
CA LYS A 57 -2.53 -10.63 -6.19
C LYS A 57 -2.35 -10.78 -4.69
N VAL A 58 -2.75 -9.76 -3.94
CA VAL A 58 -2.56 -9.66 -2.50
C VAL A 58 -3.86 -9.32 -1.77
N CYS A 59 -3.95 -9.72 -0.51
CA CYS A 59 -5.04 -9.35 0.40
C CYS A 59 -4.56 -8.34 1.45
N ILE A 60 -5.45 -7.94 2.37
CA ILE A 60 -5.11 -6.99 3.45
C ILE A 60 -4.02 -7.57 4.35
N GLU A 61 -4.08 -8.86 4.67
CA GLU A 61 -3.12 -9.52 5.57
C GLU A 61 -1.74 -9.63 4.94
N ASP A 62 -1.65 -9.77 3.61
CA ASP A 62 -0.39 -9.75 2.88
C ASP A 62 0.29 -8.38 2.95
N VAL A 63 -0.47 -7.29 2.86
CA VAL A 63 0.06 -5.91 2.85
C VAL A 63 0.28 -5.39 4.28
N PHE A 64 -0.70 -5.63 5.16
CA PHE A 64 -0.79 -5.14 6.53
C PHE A 64 -1.06 -6.32 7.48
N PRO A 65 -0.06 -7.17 7.76
CA PRO A 65 -0.24 -8.34 8.62
C PRO A 65 -0.62 -7.94 10.05
N PRO A 66 -1.44 -8.75 10.75
CA PRO A 66 -1.76 -8.50 12.16
C PRO A 66 -0.46 -8.50 12.98
N GLN A 67 -0.36 -7.53 13.89
CA GLN A 67 0.75 -7.48 14.84
C GLN A 67 0.50 -8.60 15.86
N SER A 68 1.32 -9.66 15.80
CA SER A 68 1.37 -10.71 16.83
C SER A 68 1.97 -10.17 18.13
#